data_AF-A0A957NMU1-F1
#
_entry.id   AF-A0A957NMU1-F1
#
_cell.length_a   1.000
_cell.length_b   1.000
_cell.length_c   1.000
_cell.angle_alpha   90.00
_cell.angle_beta   90.00
_cell.angle_gamma   90.00
#
_symmetry.space_group_name_H-M   'P 1'
#
loop_
_entity.id
_entity.type
_entity.pdbx_description
1 polymer ?
#
loop_
_entity_poly.entity_id
_entity_poly.type
_entity_poly.pdbx_seq_one_letter_code
_entity_poly.pdbx_strand_id
1 'polypeptide(L)'
;MNKQDSAADLGAIVKYEQYTWQEEIAHATTHGLGILLSVLGGVWLCVMAGNLRQTIGFTIYGLSSTLLYLASTLYHGLPHPNLKG
;
A
#
# COMPACT_ATOMS: atom_id res chain seq x y z
N MET A 1 10.39 46.41 -7.17
CA MET A 1 9.96 45.02 -6.85
C MET A 1 11.11 44.34 -6.12
N ASN A 2 10.89 43.99 -4.85
CA ASN A 2 11.94 43.47 -3.98
C ASN A 2 12.08 41.96 -4.21
N LYS A 3 13.32 41.48 -4.34
CA LYS A 3 13.64 40.06 -4.59
C LYS A 3 13.22 39.15 -3.43
N GLN A 4 12.92 39.74 -2.27
CA GLN A 4 12.49 39.06 -1.05
C GLN A 4 11.02 38.60 -1.10
N ASP A 5 10.17 39.32 -1.83
CA ASP A 5 8.73 39.01 -1.93
C ASP A 5 8.50 37.80 -2.85
N SER A 6 9.38 37.63 -3.85
CA SER A 6 9.31 36.52 -4.82
C SER A 6 9.71 35.17 -4.21
N ALA A 7 10.65 35.13 -3.26
CA ALA A 7 11.03 33.88 -2.60
C ALA A 7 9.93 33.36 -1.64
N ALA A 8 9.17 34.27 -1.02
CA ALA A 8 8.05 33.92 -0.16
C ALA A 8 6.86 33.36 -0.98
N ASP A 9 6.59 33.91 -2.16
CA ASP A 9 5.56 33.43 -3.08
C ASP A 9 5.92 32.06 -3.69
N LEU A 10 7.20 31.87 -4.05
CA LEU A 10 7.73 30.57 -4.50
C LEU A 10 7.64 29.49 -3.40
N GLY A 11 7.80 29.85 -2.14
CA GLY A 11 7.62 28.93 -1.00
C GLY A 11 6.17 28.56 -0.72
N ALA A 12 5.21 29.40 -1.13
CA ALA A 12 3.77 29.15 -0.98
C ALA A 12 3.22 28.25 -2.10
N ILE A 13 3.71 28.40 -3.34
CA ILE A 13 3.35 27.53 -4.48
C ILE A 13 4.04 26.16 -4.40
N VAL A 14 5.18 26.06 -3.72
CA VAL A 14 5.87 24.78 -3.42
C VAL A 14 5.59 24.40 -1.97
N LYS A 15 4.31 24.23 -1.62
CA LYS A 15 3.96 23.40 -0.47
C LYS A 15 4.28 21.95 -0.87
N TYR A 16 5.45 21.45 -0.48
CA TYR A 16 5.63 20.01 -0.39
C TYR A 16 4.57 19.51 0.58
N GLU A 17 3.56 18.78 0.08
CA GLU A 17 2.66 18.03 0.95
C GLU A 17 3.54 17.15 1.82
N GLN A 18 3.70 17.56 3.07
CA GLN A 18 4.40 16.80 4.08
C GLN A 18 3.50 15.62 4.36
N TYR A 19 3.74 14.51 3.64
CA TYR A 19 3.03 13.25 3.86
C TYR A 19 3.09 12.94 5.34
N THR A 20 1.94 13.00 6.00
CA THR A 20 1.91 12.99 7.47
C THR A 20 2.09 11.56 7.94
N TRP A 21 2.86 11.34 9.01
CA TRP A 21 3.01 10.02 9.65
C TRP A 21 1.67 9.30 9.93
N GLN A 22 0.58 10.06 10.02
CA GLN A 22 -0.79 9.57 10.21
C GLN A 22 -1.36 8.93 8.92
N GLU A 23 -1.00 9.41 7.74
CA GLU A 23 -1.37 8.81 6.45
C GLU A 23 -0.65 7.48 6.23
N GLU A 24 0.64 7.39 6.56
CA GLU A 24 1.39 6.12 6.48
C GLU A 24 0.77 5.01 7.34
N ILE A 25 0.33 5.34 8.56
CA ILE A 25 -0.31 4.38 9.47
C ILE A 25 -1.70 3.96 8.96
N ALA A 26 -2.46 4.89 8.39
CA ALA A 26 -3.77 4.59 7.79
C ALA A 26 -3.64 3.67 6.57
N HIS A 27 -2.63 3.89 5.73
CA HIS A 27 -2.33 3.02 4.59
C HIS A 27 -1.78 1.65 5.03
N ALA A 28 -0.93 1.59 6.05
CA ALA A 28 -0.41 0.33 6.58
C ALA A 28 -1.50 -0.56 7.21
N THR A 29 -2.44 0.05 7.93
CA THR A 29 -3.53 -0.69 8.61
C THR A 29 -4.52 -1.28 7.59
N THR A 30 -4.89 -0.51 6.57
CA THR A 30 -5.78 -0.99 5.50
C THR A 30 -5.15 -2.10 4.66
N HIS A 31 -3.83 -2.03 4.44
CA HIS A 31 -3.09 -3.07 3.74
C HIS A 31 -2.87 -4.33 4.58
N GLY A 32 -2.56 -4.20 5.87
CA GLY A 32 -2.45 -5.34 6.78
C GLY A 32 -3.76 -6.11 6.92
N LEU A 33 -4.89 -5.40 6.99
CA LEU A 33 -6.23 -6.03 6.96
C LEU A 33 -6.47 -6.75 5.63
N GLY A 34 -6.04 -6.14 4.52
CA GLY A 34 -6.11 -6.72 3.17
C GLY A 34 -5.38 -8.04 3.03
N ILE A 35 -4.23 -8.23 3.69
CA ILE A 35 -3.52 -9.53 3.73
C ILE A 35 -4.41 -10.60 4.39
N LEU A 36 -4.94 -10.31 5.58
CA LEU A 36 -5.76 -11.28 6.33
C LEU A 36 -7.02 -11.66 5.56
N LEU A 37 -7.74 -10.67 5.01
CA LEU A 37 -8.93 -10.88 4.19
C LEU A 37 -8.63 -11.68 2.91
N SER A 38 -7.47 -11.46 2.28
CA SER A 38 -7.08 -12.19 1.07
C SER A 38 -6.76 -13.65 1.32
N VAL A 39 -6.05 -13.94 2.42
CA VAL A 39 -5.75 -15.32 2.80
C VAL A 39 -7.04 -16.06 3.17
N LEU A 40 -7.86 -15.48 4.05
CA LEU A 40 -9.12 -16.11 4.48
C LEU A 40 -10.10 -16.27 3.33
N GLY A 41 -10.27 -15.25 2.49
CA GLY A 41 -11.13 -15.30 1.30
C GLY A 41 -10.63 -16.29 0.26
N GLY A 42 -9.32 -16.35 0.01
CA GLY A 42 -8.72 -17.33 -0.90
C GLY A 42 -8.93 -18.76 -0.44
N VAL A 43 -8.71 -19.05 0.85
CA VAL A 43 -8.95 -20.37 1.44
C VAL A 43 -10.43 -20.73 1.37
N TRP A 44 -11.33 -19.80 1.71
CA TRP A 44 -12.77 -20.03 1.65
C TRP A 44 -13.25 -20.39 0.24
N LEU A 45 -12.80 -19.65 -0.77
CA LEU A 45 -13.13 -19.92 -2.17
C LEU A 45 -12.61 -21.29 -2.62
N CYS A 46 -11.37 -21.65 -2.25
CA CYS A 46 -10.81 -22.97 -2.54
C CYS A 46 -11.60 -24.12 -1.90
N VAL A 47 -12.09 -23.96 -0.65
CA VAL A 47 -12.94 -24.95 0.03
C VAL A 47 -14.31 -25.09 -0.66
N MET A 48 -14.85 -24.00 -1.18
CA MET A 48 -16.13 -23.99 -1.92
C MET A 48 -16.01 -24.41 -3.39
N ALA A 49 -14.80 -24.68 -3.88
CA ALA A 49 -14.59 -25.03 -5.27
C ALA A 49 -15.23 -26.39 -5.59
N GLY A 50 -16.22 -26.40 -6.49
CA GLY A 50 -16.92 -27.61 -6.91
C GLY A 50 -16.26 -28.32 -8.10
N ASN A 51 -15.29 -27.68 -8.77
CA ASN A 51 -14.58 -28.25 -9.91
C ASN A 51 -13.16 -27.66 -10.07
N LEU A 52 -12.36 -28.33 -10.91
CA LEU A 52 -10.96 -27.97 -11.16
C LEU A 52 -10.79 -26.54 -11.70
N ARG A 53 -11.70 -26.09 -12.57
CA ARG A 53 -11.63 -24.74 -13.19
C ARG A 53 -11.81 -23.65 -12.14
N GLN A 54 -12.78 -23.82 -11.22
CA GLN A 54 -12.99 -22.93 -10.09
C GLN A 54 -11.79 -22.92 -9.15
N THR A 55 -11.25 -24.09 -8.83
CA THR A 55 -10.07 -24.23 -7.95
C THR A 55 -8.87 -23.45 -8.49
N ILE A 56 -8.57 -23.58 -9.78
CA ILE A 56 -7.46 -22.87 -10.44
C ILE A 56 -7.69 -21.36 -10.37
N GLY A 57 -8.89 -20.89 -10.74
CA GLY A 57 -9.22 -19.46 -10.70
C GLY A 57 -9.12 -18.86 -9.29
N PHE A 58 -9.67 -19.55 -8.29
CA PHE A 58 -9.63 -19.10 -6.90
C PHE A 58 -8.22 -19.10 -6.31
N THR A 59 -7.40 -20.08 -6.68
CA THR A 59 -5.99 -20.13 -6.26
C THR A 59 -5.20 -18.96 -6.85
N ILE A 60 -5.35 -18.68 -8.14
CA ILE A 60 -4.69 -17.54 -8.80
C ILE A 60 -5.12 -16.22 -8.16
N TYR A 61 -6.43 -16.04 -7.94
CA TYR A 61 -6.97 -14.85 -7.31
C TYR A 61 -6.42 -14.67 -5.89
N GLY A 62 -6.54 -15.69 -5.03
CA GLY A 62 -6.07 -15.64 -3.65
C GLY A 62 -4.57 -15.37 -3.52
N LEU A 63 -3.75 -16.02 -4.35
CA LEU A 63 -2.30 -15.77 -4.37
C LEU A 63 -1.97 -14.35 -4.85
N SER A 64 -2.62 -13.88 -5.92
CA SER A 64 -2.37 -12.54 -6.47
C SER A 64 -2.75 -11.45 -5.47
N SER A 65 -3.91 -11.58 -4.83
CA SER A 65 -4.34 -10.64 -3.79
C SER A 65 -3.37 -10.66 -2.60
N THR A 66 -2.98 -11.85 -2.12
CA THR A 66 -2.00 -11.97 -1.02
C THR A 66 -0.67 -11.30 -1.36
N LEU A 67 -0.13 -11.56 -2.56
CA LEU A 67 1.12 -10.94 -3.02
C LEU A 67 1.01 -9.43 -3.16
N LEU A 68 -0.11 -8.92 -3.69
CA LEU A 68 -0.36 -7.49 -3.84
C LEU A 68 -0.37 -6.77 -2.49
N TYR A 69 -1.11 -7.31 -1.50
CA TYR A 69 -1.16 -6.73 -0.16
C TYR A 69 0.15 -6.88 0.60
N LEU A 70 0.87 -7.99 0.40
CA LEU A 70 2.20 -8.19 0.96
C LEU A 70 3.18 -7.16 0.38
N ALA A 71 3.20 -6.97 -0.93
CA ALA A 71 4.08 -6.00 -1.59
C ALA A 71 3.82 -4.57 -1.10
N SER A 72 2.55 -4.19 -0.95
CA SER A 72 2.20 -2.85 -0.42
C SER A 72 2.56 -2.70 1.06
N THR A 73 2.37 -3.75 1.87
CA THR A 73 2.80 -3.76 3.27
C THR A 73 4.32 -3.70 3.38
N LEU A 74 5.05 -4.37 2.50
CA LEU A 74 6.51 -4.33 2.47
C LEU A 74 7.01 -2.96 1.99
N TYR A 75 6.36 -2.35 1.00
CA TYR A 75 6.72 -1.04 0.47
C TYR A 75 6.56 0.07 1.51
N HIS A 76 5.46 0.05 2.27
CA HIS A 76 5.22 1.02 3.34
C HIS A 76 5.87 0.62 4.67
N GLY A 77 6.11 -0.67 4.90
CA GLY A 77 6.66 -1.20 6.16
C GLY A 77 8.18 -1.33 6.18
N LEU A 78 8.86 -1.31 5.03
CA LEU A 78 10.30 -1.15 4.98
C LEU A 78 10.64 0.29 5.38
N PRO A 79 11.24 0.52 6.57
CA PRO A 79 11.71 1.84 6.91
C PRO A 79 12.85 2.12 5.94
N HIS A 80 12.75 3.20 5.15
CA HIS A 80 13.90 3.73 4.42
C HIS A 80 15.04 3.90 5.43
N PRO A 81 16.09 3.05 5.40
CA PRO A 81 17.31 3.41 6.08
C PRO A 81 17.79 4.59 5.25
N ASN A 82 17.73 5.77 5.83
CA ASN A 82 18.56 6.87 5.41
C ASN A 82 20.01 6.38 5.54
N LEU A 83 20.52 5.72 4.51
CA LEU A 83 21.92 5.79 4.14
C LEU A 83 22.12 7.23 3.67
N LYS A 84 22.18 8.13 4.65
CA LYS A 84 22.87 9.41 4.51
C LYS A 84 24.34 9.06 4.29
N GLY A 85 24.73 8.99 3.02
CA GLY A 85 26.09 9.23 2.57
C GLY A 85 26.24 10.70 2.17
#